data_AF-A0A8B6T4T1-F1
#
_entry.id   AF-A0A8B6T4T1-F1
#
_cell.length_a   1.000
_cell.length_b   1.000
_cell.length_c   1.000
_cell.angle_alpha   90.00
_cell.angle_beta   90.00
_cell.angle_gamma   90.00
#
_symmetry.space_group_name_H-M   'P 1'
#
loop_
_entity.id
_entity.type
_entity.pdbx_description
1 polymer ?
#
loop_
_entity_poly.entity_id
_entity_poly.type
_entity_poly.pdbx_seq_one_letter_code
_entity_poly.pdbx_strand_id
1 'polypeptide(L)'
;HQATTFRDTVPYLLKILSIRTALSIQAHPCKKLAEELHAARPDKYKDPNHKPELICALTPFEALCCFRPLGAIIAYLKRIPELAELVGADAVLGQYMMAPESALPATDSDEEKQSLKAMMTNVYAAADDIVTKALRLHLQRIEERGAQCAEDELFARIYRQYPDDVGCWMVYFLNYVQ
;
A
#
# COMPACT_ATOMS: atom_id res chain seq x y z
N HIS A 1 -5.06 -36.98 2.68
CA HIS A 1 -3.87 -36.99 3.58
C HIS A 1 -3.81 -35.83 4.60
N GLN A 2 -4.83 -34.95 4.72
CA GLN A 2 -4.88 -33.90 5.76
C GLN A 2 -6.11 -33.96 6.70
N ALA A 3 -6.99 -34.95 6.50
CA ALA A 3 -8.25 -35.05 7.26
C ALA A 3 -8.05 -35.30 8.76
N THR A 4 -6.88 -35.77 9.20
CA THR A 4 -6.55 -35.96 10.62
C THR A 4 -6.01 -34.69 11.29
N THR A 5 -5.53 -33.70 10.53
CA THR A 5 -4.86 -32.50 11.06
C THR A 5 -5.85 -31.44 11.58
N PHE A 6 -7.09 -31.43 11.09
CA PHE A 6 -8.09 -30.40 11.38
C PHE A 6 -9.41 -30.99 11.91
N ARG A 7 -9.38 -32.16 12.54
CA ARG A 7 -10.59 -32.89 12.95
C ARG A 7 -11.54 -32.08 13.84
N ASP A 8 -11.00 -31.13 14.62
CA ASP A 8 -11.75 -30.29 15.55
C ASP A 8 -11.68 -28.79 15.20
N THR A 9 -11.14 -28.42 14.03
CA THR A 9 -10.98 -27.02 13.61
C THR A 9 -11.34 -26.82 12.14
N VAL A 10 -12.05 -25.74 11.82
CA VAL A 10 -12.25 -25.34 10.43
C VAL A 10 -11.03 -24.52 10.01
N PRO A 11 -10.23 -24.95 9.02
CA PRO A 11 -8.96 -24.32 8.68
C PRO A 11 -9.10 -23.03 7.84
N TYR A 12 -10.34 -22.56 7.65
CA TYR A 12 -10.65 -21.34 6.91
C TYR A 12 -11.83 -20.62 7.54
N LEU A 13 -11.93 -19.32 7.28
CA LEU A 13 -13.06 -18.50 7.65
C LEU A 13 -13.66 -17.89 6.38
N LEU A 14 -14.87 -18.32 6.03
CA LEU A 14 -15.61 -17.71 4.93
C LEU A 14 -16.31 -16.43 5.41
N LYS A 15 -16.18 -15.35 4.64
CA LYS A 15 -16.89 -14.08 4.87
C LYS A 15 -17.54 -13.60 3.58
N ILE A 16 -18.72 -13.02 3.73
CA ILE A 16 -19.35 -12.19 2.69
C ILE A 16 -19.23 -10.76 3.17
N LEU A 17 -18.59 -9.90 2.37
CA LEU A 17 -18.34 -8.50 2.71
C LEU A 17 -19.19 -7.61 1.79
N SER A 18 -19.92 -6.67 2.38
CA SER A 18 -20.59 -5.59 1.68
C SER A 18 -19.90 -4.28 2.02
N ILE A 19 -18.97 -3.86 1.16
CA ILE A 19 -18.02 -2.78 1.44
C ILE A 19 -18.56 -1.46 0.88
N ARG A 20 -18.81 -0.48 1.76
CA ARG A 20 -19.27 0.87 1.37
C ARG A 20 -18.13 1.88 1.20
N THR A 21 -17.09 1.78 2.03
CA THR A 21 -15.89 2.63 2.02
C THR A 21 -14.64 1.75 2.09
N ALA A 22 -13.49 2.29 1.69
CA ALA A 22 -12.25 1.53 1.69
C ALA A 22 -11.92 0.98 3.08
N LEU A 23 -11.42 -0.26 3.13
CA LEU A 23 -10.90 -0.82 4.38
C LEU A 23 -9.46 -0.33 4.59
N SER A 24 -8.92 -0.52 5.80
CA SER A 24 -7.54 -0.16 6.07
C SER A 24 -6.57 -0.90 5.16
N ILE A 25 -5.44 -0.26 4.84
CA ILE A 25 -4.31 -0.92 4.18
C ILE A 25 -3.73 -1.95 5.15
N GLN A 26 -3.60 -3.19 4.68
CA GLN A 26 -3.23 -4.33 5.52
C GLN A 26 -2.14 -5.18 4.86
N ALA A 27 -1.28 -5.73 5.71
CA ALA A 27 -0.35 -6.79 5.35
C ALA A 27 -0.41 -7.88 6.43
N HIS A 28 -0.36 -9.14 6.02
CA HIS A 28 -0.34 -10.28 6.94
C HIS A 28 1.08 -10.86 7.03
N PRO A 29 1.59 -11.11 8.25
CA PRO A 29 2.91 -11.70 8.42
C PRO A 29 2.95 -13.13 7.85
N CYS A 30 4.13 -13.52 7.37
CA CYS A 30 4.40 -14.92 7.09
C CYS A 30 4.41 -15.74 8.40
N LYS A 31 4.35 -17.07 8.30
CA LYS A 31 4.20 -17.97 9.46
C LYS A 31 5.24 -17.72 10.55
N LYS A 32 6.51 -17.63 10.14
CA LYS A 32 7.64 -17.37 11.05
C LYS A 32 7.47 -16.04 11.80
N LEU A 33 7.14 -14.98 11.08
CA LEU A 33 6.97 -13.66 11.68
C LEU A 33 5.72 -13.61 12.58
N ALA A 34 4.64 -14.32 12.22
CA ALA A 34 3.45 -14.42 13.06
C ALA A 34 3.75 -15.08 14.42
N GLU A 35 4.57 -16.14 14.43
CA GLU A 35 5.02 -16.80 15.67
C GLU A 35 5.83 -15.85 16.56
N GLU A 36 6.78 -15.12 15.97
CA GLU A 36 7.61 -14.13 16.68
C GLU A 36 6.75 -12.99 17.26
N LEU A 37 5.82 -12.45 16.47
CA LEU A 37 4.95 -11.35 16.86
C LEU A 37 3.92 -11.75 17.93
N HIS A 38 3.34 -12.96 17.83
CA HIS A 38 2.44 -13.51 18.83
C HIS A 38 3.15 -13.70 20.17
N ALA A 39 4.37 -14.26 20.16
CA ALA A 39 5.16 -14.44 21.37
C ALA A 39 5.55 -13.09 22.03
N ALA A 40 5.90 -12.08 21.24
CA ALA A 40 6.34 -10.78 21.74
C ALA A 40 5.17 -9.87 22.18
N ARG A 41 4.03 -9.93 21.48
CA ARG A 41 2.89 -9.01 21.63
C ARG A 41 1.54 -9.74 21.50
N PRO A 42 1.22 -10.67 22.41
CA PRO A 42 -0.01 -11.47 22.33
C PRO A 42 -1.30 -10.63 22.48
N ASP A 43 -1.20 -9.42 23.04
CA ASP A 43 -2.27 -8.43 23.10
C ASP A 43 -2.72 -7.94 21.71
N LYS A 44 -1.79 -7.88 20.76
CA LYS A 44 -2.01 -7.39 19.40
C LYS A 44 -2.13 -8.50 18.37
N TYR A 45 -1.28 -9.52 18.47
CA TYR A 45 -1.27 -10.67 17.57
C TYR A 45 -1.90 -11.84 18.30
N LYS A 46 -3.16 -12.13 18.00
CA LYS A 46 -3.99 -13.05 18.79
C LYS A 46 -3.61 -14.53 18.62
N ASP A 47 -2.92 -14.86 17.54
CA ASP A 47 -2.51 -16.22 17.21
C ASP A 47 -1.21 -16.21 16.38
N PRO A 48 -0.48 -17.34 16.34
CA PRO A 48 0.81 -17.44 15.64
C PRO A 48 0.68 -17.89 14.18
N ASN A 49 -0.49 -17.77 13.52
CA ASN A 49 -0.66 -18.24 12.15
C ASN A 49 -0.46 -17.14 11.10
N HIS A 50 -0.01 -17.57 9.92
CA HIS A 50 -0.15 -16.75 8.72
C HIS A 50 -1.63 -16.69 8.33
N LYS A 51 -2.04 -15.61 7.68
CA LYS A 51 -3.42 -15.38 7.26
C LYS A 51 -3.48 -15.17 5.75
N PRO A 52 -3.48 -16.25 4.96
CA PRO A 52 -3.66 -16.15 3.52
C PRO A 52 -5.13 -15.83 3.24
N GLU A 53 -5.37 -14.83 2.40
CA GLU A 53 -6.72 -14.41 2.04
C GLU A 53 -6.92 -14.57 0.53
N LEU A 54 -8.11 -15.01 0.13
CA LEU A 54 -8.54 -15.06 -1.26
C LEU A 54 -9.84 -14.28 -1.39
N ILE A 55 -9.86 -13.35 -2.34
CA ILE A 55 -11.02 -12.51 -2.62
C ILE A 55 -11.69 -13.02 -3.90
N CYS A 56 -13.01 -13.17 -3.85
CA CYS A 56 -13.84 -13.48 -5.01
C CYS A 56 -14.90 -12.38 -5.16
N ALA A 57 -14.87 -11.65 -6.28
CA ALA A 57 -15.79 -10.56 -6.55
C ALA A 57 -17.19 -11.11 -6.88
N LEU A 58 -18.19 -10.76 -6.06
CA LEU A 58 -19.60 -11.10 -6.30
C LEU A 58 -20.35 -9.98 -7.07
N THR A 59 -19.81 -8.77 -7.03
CA THR A 59 -20.23 -7.55 -7.74
C THR A 59 -18.96 -6.87 -8.27
N PRO A 60 -19.05 -5.80 -9.10
CA PRO A 60 -17.87 -4.97 -9.38
C PRO A 60 -17.14 -4.64 -8.08
N PHE A 61 -15.83 -4.86 -8.07
CA PHE A 61 -15.02 -4.86 -6.87
C PHE A 61 -13.70 -4.18 -7.15
N GLU A 62 -13.32 -3.28 -6.25
CA GLU A 62 -12.10 -2.50 -6.40
C GLU A 62 -11.14 -2.82 -5.25
N ALA A 63 -9.84 -2.94 -5.53
CA ALA A 63 -8.83 -3.17 -4.52
C ALA A 63 -7.50 -2.48 -4.84
N LEU A 64 -6.76 -2.19 -3.76
CA LEU A 64 -5.33 -1.91 -3.82
C LEU A 64 -4.57 -3.17 -3.43
N CYS A 65 -3.71 -3.68 -4.30
CA CYS A 65 -3.02 -4.95 -4.07
C CYS A 65 -1.59 -4.95 -4.61
N CYS A 66 -0.63 -5.32 -3.75
CA CYS A 66 0.80 -5.37 -4.03
C CYS A 66 1.39 -4.04 -4.52
N PHE A 67 2.71 -3.85 -4.39
CA PHE A 67 3.35 -2.69 -4.99
C PHE A 67 3.26 -2.74 -6.52
N ARG A 68 3.12 -1.56 -7.13
CA ARG A 68 3.32 -1.35 -8.56
C ARG A 68 4.81 -1.54 -8.90
N PRO A 69 5.15 -1.83 -10.16
CA PRO A 69 6.53 -1.77 -10.62
C PRO A 69 7.15 -0.41 -10.29
N LEU A 70 8.43 -0.39 -9.88
CA LEU A 70 9.09 0.83 -9.46
C LEU A 70 9.02 1.96 -10.50
N GLY A 71 9.12 1.64 -11.79
CA GLY A 71 9.00 2.63 -12.87
C GLY A 71 7.67 3.39 -12.87
N ALA A 72 6.56 2.71 -12.56
CA ALA A 72 5.24 3.33 -12.45
C ALA A 72 5.16 4.25 -11.22
N ILE A 73 5.76 3.86 -10.10
CA ILE A 73 5.85 4.70 -8.89
C ILE A 73 6.67 5.96 -9.20
N ILE A 74 7.83 5.82 -9.85
CA ILE A 74 8.66 6.95 -10.28
C ILE A 74 7.89 7.91 -11.19
N ALA A 75 7.07 7.38 -12.10
CA ALA A 75 6.22 8.23 -12.95
C ALA A 75 5.23 9.09 -12.13
N TYR A 76 4.66 8.54 -11.06
CA TYR A 76 3.84 9.33 -10.14
C TYR A 76 4.66 10.35 -9.35
N LEU A 77 5.83 9.98 -8.83
CA LEU A 77 6.71 10.89 -8.09
C LEU A 77 7.13 12.08 -8.95
N LYS A 78 7.43 11.88 -10.23
CA LYS A 78 7.73 12.97 -11.17
C LYS A 78 6.58 13.97 -11.35
N ARG A 79 5.35 13.50 -11.24
CA ARG A 79 4.13 14.30 -11.44
C ARG A 79 3.62 14.93 -10.15
N ILE A 80 3.91 14.33 -8.99
CA ILE A 80 3.38 14.68 -7.68
C ILE A 80 4.54 15.12 -6.77
N PRO A 81 5.00 16.39 -6.85
CA PRO A 81 6.09 16.91 -6.03
C PRO A 81 5.90 16.74 -4.52
N GLU A 82 4.67 16.87 -3.99
CA GLU A 82 4.40 16.67 -2.55
C GLU A 82 4.74 15.26 -2.10
N LEU A 83 4.41 14.27 -2.94
CA LEU A 83 4.71 12.88 -2.65
C LEU A 83 6.20 12.59 -2.84
N ALA A 84 6.82 13.16 -3.88
CA ALA A 84 8.26 13.03 -4.12
C ALA A 84 9.09 13.59 -2.95
N GLU A 85 8.70 14.76 -2.43
CA GLU A 85 9.32 15.36 -1.24
C GLU A 85 9.09 14.49 0.00
N LEU A 86 7.84 14.05 0.24
CA LEU A 86 7.48 13.23 1.41
C LEU A 86 8.26 11.92 1.48
N VAL A 87 8.50 11.26 0.34
CA VAL A 87 9.24 9.99 0.31
C VAL A 87 10.75 10.18 0.24
N GLY A 88 11.23 11.43 0.11
CA GLY A 88 12.65 11.73 -0.11
C GLY A 88 13.17 11.14 -1.43
N ALA A 89 12.39 11.26 -2.51
CA ALA A 89 12.65 10.59 -3.79
C ALA A 89 14.07 10.81 -4.31
N ASP A 90 14.59 12.05 -4.26
CA ASP A 90 15.94 12.36 -4.72
C ASP A 90 17.02 11.61 -3.93
N ALA A 91 16.84 11.46 -2.61
CA ALA A 91 17.78 10.77 -1.75
C ALA A 91 17.68 9.25 -1.87
N VAL A 92 16.46 8.71 -2.00
CA VAL A 92 16.19 7.28 -2.02
C VAL A 92 16.42 6.65 -3.39
N LEU A 93 16.01 7.35 -4.46
CA LEU A 93 16.02 6.83 -5.83
C LEU A 93 17.20 7.39 -6.63
N GLY A 94 17.69 8.60 -6.29
CA GLY A 94 18.86 9.20 -6.92
C GLY A 94 18.76 9.18 -8.45
N GLN A 95 19.70 8.46 -9.09
CA GLN A 95 19.74 8.32 -10.55
C GLN A 95 18.47 7.70 -11.15
N TYR A 96 17.73 6.87 -10.42
CA TYR A 96 16.51 6.23 -10.91
C TYR A 96 15.40 7.22 -11.21
N MET A 97 15.41 8.41 -10.60
CA MET A 97 14.48 9.47 -10.97
C MET A 97 14.64 9.90 -12.43
N MET A 98 15.81 9.77 -13.04
CA MET A 98 16.04 10.19 -14.42
C MET A 98 16.41 9.02 -15.36
N ALA A 99 16.50 7.81 -14.82
CA ALA A 99 16.87 6.62 -15.58
C ALA A 99 15.72 6.15 -16.51
N PRO A 100 16.04 5.54 -17.66
CA PRO A 100 15.06 4.77 -18.43
C PRO A 100 14.67 3.49 -17.69
N GLU A 101 13.52 2.92 -18.04
CA GLU A 101 12.99 1.71 -17.39
C GLU A 101 13.96 0.52 -17.43
N SER A 102 14.74 0.39 -18.51
CA SER A 102 15.76 -0.66 -18.66
C SER A 102 16.95 -0.54 -17.69
N ALA A 103 17.11 0.60 -17.03
CA ALA A 103 18.17 0.85 -16.05
C ALA A 103 17.65 0.86 -14.60
N LEU A 104 16.36 0.57 -14.40
CA LEU A 104 15.80 0.38 -13.07
C LEU A 104 16.18 -1.00 -12.52
N PRO A 105 16.18 -1.16 -11.17
CA PRO A 105 16.34 -2.46 -10.55
C PRO A 105 15.32 -3.47 -11.09
N ALA A 106 15.75 -4.72 -11.24
CA ALA A 106 14.86 -5.80 -11.66
C ALA A 106 13.72 -5.99 -10.64
N THR A 107 12.55 -6.39 -11.13
CA THR A 107 11.40 -6.71 -10.28
C THR A 107 11.77 -7.76 -9.23
N ASP A 108 11.34 -7.53 -7.99
CA ASP A 108 11.62 -8.36 -6.81
C ASP A 108 13.10 -8.47 -6.42
N SER A 109 13.99 -7.65 -7.00
CA SER A 109 15.37 -7.55 -6.55
C SER A 109 15.46 -6.96 -5.14
N ASP A 110 16.54 -7.28 -4.42
CA ASP A 110 16.79 -6.71 -3.11
C ASP A 110 16.95 -5.18 -3.16
N GLU A 111 17.45 -4.66 -4.27
CA GLU A 111 17.58 -3.22 -4.51
C GLU A 111 16.21 -2.54 -4.68
N GLU A 112 15.30 -3.09 -5.49
CA GLU A 112 13.92 -2.57 -5.59
C GLU A 112 13.24 -2.58 -4.22
N LYS A 113 13.35 -3.70 -3.50
CA LYS A 113 12.79 -3.85 -2.15
C LYS A 113 13.37 -2.83 -1.18
N GLN A 114 14.66 -2.53 -1.27
CA GLN A 114 15.31 -1.54 -0.42
C GLN A 114 14.79 -0.12 -0.72
N SER A 115 14.66 0.25 -2.00
CA SER A 115 14.08 1.54 -2.39
C SER A 115 12.62 1.69 -1.94
N LEU A 116 11.78 0.68 -2.18
CA LEU A 116 10.39 0.67 -1.73
C LEU A 116 10.29 0.77 -0.20
N LYS A 117 11.09 -0.03 0.52
CA LYS A 117 11.13 0.00 1.99
C LYS A 117 11.56 1.37 2.51
N ALA A 118 12.56 2.00 1.91
CA ALA A 118 13.02 3.33 2.31
C ALA A 118 11.93 4.38 2.10
N MET A 119 11.27 4.40 0.94
CA MET A 119 10.15 5.31 0.69
C MET A 119 9.00 5.11 1.68
N MET A 120 8.59 3.86 1.93
CA MET A 120 7.55 3.56 2.91
C MET A 120 7.97 3.98 4.32
N THR A 121 9.22 3.76 4.69
CA THR A 121 9.75 4.18 6.00
C THR A 121 9.66 5.68 6.16
N ASN A 122 10.02 6.46 5.13
CA ASN A 122 9.93 7.92 5.17
C ASN A 122 8.47 8.39 5.30
N VAL A 123 7.54 7.82 4.53
CA VAL A 123 6.12 8.17 4.59
C VAL A 123 5.52 7.93 5.98
N TYR A 124 5.78 6.76 6.58
CA TYR A 124 5.21 6.40 7.89
C TYR A 124 5.98 6.96 9.09
N ALA A 125 7.19 7.49 8.88
CA ALA A 125 7.96 8.19 9.92
C ALA A 125 7.78 9.71 9.89
N ALA A 126 7.23 10.27 8.81
CA ALA A 126 6.94 11.68 8.70
C ALA A 126 5.95 12.13 9.78
N ALA A 127 6.10 13.37 10.26
CA ALA A 127 5.17 13.95 11.22
C ALA A 127 3.80 14.19 10.56
N ASP A 128 2.73 14.03 11.35
CA ASP A 128 1.35 14.13 10.86
C ASP A 128 1.08 15.47 10.14
N ASP A 129 1.62 16.58 10.63
CA ASP A 129 1.47 17.91 10.02
C ASP A 129 2.11 17.99 8.62
N ILE A 130 3.23 17.32 8.41
CA ILE A 130 3.87 17.21 7.10
C ILE A 130 3.01 16.36 6.15
N VAL A 131 2.53 15.21 6.61
CA VAL A 131 1.68 14.31 5.81
C VAL A 131 0.37 15.01 5.41
N THR A 132 -0.33 15.61 6.37
CA THR A 132 -1.60 16.31 6.14
C THR A 132 -1.44 17.50 5.19
N LYS A 133 -0.37 18.29 5.35
CA LYS A 133 -0.06 19.39 4.43
C LYS A 133 0.16 18.88 3.00
N ALA A 134 0.96 17.83 2.83
CA ALA A 134 1.24 17.24 1.53
C ALA A 134 -0.04 16.71 0.86
N LEU A 135 -0.91 16.01 1.61
CA LEU A 135 -2.18 15.48 1.10
C LEU A 135 -3.11 16.59 0.61
N ARG A 136 -3.27 17.65 1.41
CA ARG A 136 -4.15 18.79 1.10
C ARG A 136 -3.68 19.56 -0.14
N LEU A 137 -2.37 19.78 -0.26
CA LEU A 137 -1.77 20.42 -1.43
C LEU A 137 -2.01 19.59 -2.70
N HIS A 138 -1.86 18.26 -2.62
CA HIS A 138 -2.14 17.39 -3.75
C HIS A 138 -3.62 17.35 -4.13
N LEU A 139 -4.52 17.28 -3.14
CA LEU A 139 -5.96 17.38 -3.39
C LEU A 139 -6.32 18.71 -4.07
N GLN A 140 -5.81 19.83 -3.54
CA GLN A 140 -6.02 21.14 -4.14
C GLN A 140 -5.56 21.17 -5.59
N ARG A 141 -4.39 20.59 -5.91
CA ARG A 141 -3.90 20.51 -7.30
C ARG A 141 -4.85 19.71 -8.18
N ILE A 142 -5.37 18.57 -7.71
CA ILE A 142 -6.34 17.77 -8.47
C ILE A 142 -7.62 18.57 -8.72
N GLU A 143 -8.10 19.33 -7.74
CA GLU A 143 -9.30 20.17 -7.87
C GLU A 143 -9.08 21.33 -8.85
N GLU A 144 -7.90 21.96 -8.83
CA GLU A 144 -7.57 23.08 -9.72
C GLU A 144 -7.29 22.66 -11.16
N ARG A 145 -6.61 21.52 -11.36
CA ARG A 145 -6.12 21.08 -12.67
C ARG A 145 -6.91 19.94 -13.30
N GLY A 146 -7.82 19.34 -12.53
CA GLY A 146 -8.49 18.10 -12.87
C GLY A 146 -7.61 16.86 -12.67
N ALA A 147 -8.26 15.73 -12.42
CA ALA A 147 -7.61 14.42 -12.37
C ALA A 147 -6.94 14.11 -13.71
N GLN A 148 -5.68 13.67 -13.66
CA GLN A 148 -4.90 13.32 -14.86
C GLN A 148 -4.92 11.81 -15.14
N CYS A 149 -5.35 11.00 -14.17
CA CYS A 149 -5.43 9.54 -14.25
C CYS A 149 -6.48 9.01 -13.26
N ALA A 150 -6.84 7.73 -13.39
CA ALA A 150 -7.80 7.07 -12.51
C ALA A 150 -7.36 7.09 -11.03
N GLU A 151 -6.05 7.06 -10.77
CA GLU A 151 -5.47 7.14 -9.44
C GLU A 151 -5.71 8.50 -8.77
N ASP A 152 -5.77 9.61 -9.52
CA ASP A 152 -6.11 10.91 -8.94
C ASP A 152 -7.58 10.95 -8.51
N GLU A 153 -8.48 10.36 -9.30
CA GLU A 153 -9.90 10.23 -8.95
C GLU A 153 -10.08 9.33 -7.73
N LEU A 154 -9.36 8.20 -7.70
CA LEU A 154 -9.34 7.29 -6.56
C LEU A 154 -8.80 7.98 -5.32
N PHE A 155 -7.68 8.70 -5.42
CA PHE A 155 -7.11 9.48 -4.31
C PHE A 155 -8.14 10.46 -3.74
N ALA A 156 -8.77 11.27 -4.59
CA ALA A 156 -9.78 12.24 -4.15
C ALA A 156 -11.00 11.56 -3.49
N ARG A 157 -11.38 10.36 -3.96
CA ARG A 157 -12.46 9.56 -3.36
C ARG A 157 -12.06 8.97 -2.01
N ILE A 158 -10.85 8.44 -1.86
CA ILE A 158 -10.33 7.90 -0.60
C ILE A 158 -10.13 9.01 0.43
N TYR A 159 -9.57 10.15 0.03
CA TYR A 159 -9.41 11.32 0.91
C TYR A 159 -10.77 11.80 1.46
N ARG A 160 -11.83 11.79 0.65
CA ARG A 160 -13.18 12.13 1.14
C ARG A 160 -13.73 11.15 2.18
N GLN A 161 -13.31 9.89 2.13
CA GLN A 161 -13.70 8.87 3.12
C GLN A 161 -12.83 8.95 4.38
N TYR A 162 -11.55 9.28 4.22
CA TYR A 162 -10.54 9.31 5.27
C TYR A 162 -9.67 10.57 5.14
N PRO A 163 -10.20 11.76 5.49
CA PRO A 163 -9.45 13.00 5.36
C PRO A 163 -8.15 12.96 6.16
N ASP A 164 -7.08 13.49 5.58
CA ASP A 164 -5.77 13.60 6.22
C ASP A 164 -5.08 12.26 6.60
N ASP A 165 -5.62 11.11 6.17
CA ASP A 165 -5.04 9.79 6.44
C ASP A 165 -3.88 9.46 5.49
N VAL A 166 -2.75 9.04 6.05
CA VAL A 166 -1.53 8.66 5.30
C VAL A 166 -1.79 7.57 4.25
N GLY A 167 -2.78 6.69 4.49
CA GLY A 167 -3.20 5.63 3.59
C GLY A 167 -3.68 6.12 2.23
N CYS A 168 -4.10 7.39 2.12
CA CYS A 168 -4.46 8.01 0.84
C CYS A 168 -3.31 7.94 -0.18
N TRP A 169 -2.05 8.02 0.27
CA TRP A 169 -0.88 7.94 -0.62
C TRP A 169 -0.71 6.57 -1.27
N MET A 170 -1.23 5.51 -0.67
CA MET A 170 -1.04 4.13 -1.15
C MET A 170 -1.66 3.89 -2.53
N VAL A 171 -2.57 4.75 -2.97
CA VAL A 171 -3.13 4.76 -4.33
C VAL A 171 -2.05 4.81 -5.42
N TYR A 172 -0.95 5.53 -5.16
CA TYR A 172 0.16 5.68 -6.12
C TYR A 172 1.25 4.62 -5.97
N PHE A 173 1.23 3.83 -4.90
CA PHE A 173 2.21 2.78 -4.65
C PHE A 173 1.68 1.38 -4.97
N LEU A 174 0.38 1.15 -4.76
CA LEU A 174 -0.24 -0.17 -4.88
C LEU A 174 -1.02 -0.30 -6.18
N ASN A 175 -1.05 -1.48 -6.78
CA ASN A 175 -1.83 -1.69 -8.00
C ASN A 175 -3.32 -1.50 -7.71
N TYR A 176 -3.98 -0.68 -8.53
CA TYR A 176 -5.41 -0.49 -8.48
C TYR A 176 -6.10 -1.50 -9.41
N VAL A 177 -6.88 -2.40 -8.82
CA VAL A 177 -7.58 -3.49 -9.49
C VAL A 177 -9.08 -3.22 -9.43
N GLN A 178 -9.80 -3.51 -10.52
CA GLN A 178 -11.25 -3.34 -10.67
C GLN A 178 -11.88 -4.58 -11.31
#